data_AF-A0A939K270-F1
#
_entry.id   AF-A0A939K270-F1
#
_cell.length_a   1.000
_cell.length_b   1.000
_cell.length_c   1.000
_cell.angle_alpha   90.00
_cell.angle_beta   90.00
_cell.angle_gamma   90.00
#
_symmetry.space_group_name_H-M   'P 1'
#
loop_
_entity.id
_entity.type
_entity.pdbx_description
1 polymer ?
#
loop_
_entity_poly.entity_id
_entity_poly.type
_entity_poly.pdbx_seq_one_letter_code
_entity_poly.pdbx_strand_id
1 'polypeptide(L)'
;MLPIDQIVKALRLSRDEFATLFLQAQVGRPTRMNFEAVAQTAMGDEAFRLGLTYALGQGFLMQLLKGIVDDQRDDGTLASEMLMKGAEGSADLQAMVNVVNGFGLPKAMAYRLLNGMKWACKVHVDGQERGTGILIGPNLVLTAWHVVVDLYQLNQSNPSERIPDKQAANRLQVEFDNYDGYLNGTLMLRPATSLMVNAHKDWSVCFKTCHEQELLKTIPPVLTELKDCWDYAVIRLARPIGAERRWANLDPNAVVPRNGQRVMVFQHPQGKSLKFDEGPIAAPAVANPAVFPGLRFLHQANTLPGSSGGPCFDQDFMLFGLHQGEWPTKPTEPKLNRGVPIAGIEAHIRQVIGTLPGPDPADSSIWTLGESERNMPVLGCDEFQSTIWQSVLSGQYRLFVVNGMPGSGKTFRTRVLTAMLPASGHLIIRLNGESVSKKSAAELVDTIAHQASQPSPALVAQVDMNTTAAAWLRAEVLPKLLQVLEQARQGRMVWLVLTDLNSYNIDGSLATDLLTLLYEQVATLDWLRIVLDGMRGDLPDQISQWQLPLQVAPTLEVKDIVSYFRRRLAAENSAVDDTAIMAMSKTLFRMYQTAQNTGLDKATRQLATDLLDCYTDLRQAIDESI
;
A
#
# COMPACT_ATOMS: atom_id res chain seq x y z
N MET A 1 -28.52 -7.15 -25.94
CA MET A 1 -27.45 -6.13 -25.90
C MET A 1 -28.02 -5.17 -24.91
N LEU A 2 -27.32 -5.00 -23.80
CA LEU A 2 -27.86 -4.24 -22.68
C LEU A 2 -28.26 -2.83 -23.16
N PRO A 3 -29.37 -2.27 -22.64
CA PRO A 3 -29.69 -0.86 -22.83
C PRO A 3 -28.51 0.01 -22.38
N ILE A 4 -28.27 1.13 -23.07
CA ILE A 4 -27.13 2.03 -22.80
C ILE A 4 -27.05 2.42 -21.31
N ASP A 5 -28.18 2.67 -20.67
CA ASP A 5 -28.27 3.00 -19.24
C ASP A 5 -27.71 1.91 -18.32
N GLN A 6 -27.87 0.64 -18.71
CA GLN A 6 -27.31 -0.49 -17.97
C GLN A 6 -25.81 -0.65 -18.25
N ILE A 7 -25.39 -0.36 -19.49
CA ILE A 7 -23.97 -0.33 -19.85
C ILE A 7 -23.24 0.73 -19.03
N VAL A 8 -23.76 1.96 -18.97
CA VAL A 8 -23.15 3.06 -18.20
C VAL A 8 -22.94 2.68 -16.73
N LYS A 9 -23.94 2.04 -16.11
CA LYS A 9 -23.84 1.58 -14.71
C LYS A 9 -22.79 0.48 -14.50
N ALA A 10 -22.52 -0.31 -15.53
CA ALA A 10 -21.52 -1.38 -15.49
C ALA A 10 -20.09 -0.86 -15.66
N LEU A 11 -19.89 0.37 -16.14
CA LEU A 11 -18.57 0.93 -16.38
C LEU A 11 -17.79 1.15 -15.07
N ARG A 12 -16.51 0.77 -15.08
CA ARG A 12 -15.50 0.98 -14.02
C ARG A 12 -14.26 1.62 -14.62
N LEU A 13 -14.47 2.79 -15.23
CA LEU A 13 -13.41 3.58 -15.83
C LEU A 13 -13.70 5.08 -15.75
N SER A 14 -12.62 5.85 -15.77
CA SER A 14 -12.62 7.30 -15.85
C SER A 14 -13.02 7.80 -17.23
N ARG A 15 -13.28 9.11 -17.32
CA ARG A 15 -13.59 9.81 -18.57
C ARG A 15 -12.49 9.63 -19.62
N ASP A 16 -11.23 9.78 -19.20
CA ASP A 16 -10.08 9.74 -20.10
C ASP A 16 -9.79 8.32 -20.60
N GLU A 17 -9.96 7.32 -19.73
CA GLU A 17 -9.89 5.90 -20.11
C GLU A 17 -10.99 5.57 -21.12
N PHE A 18 -12.20 6.10 -20.93
CA PHE A 18 -13.30 5.88 -21.87
C PHE A 18 -13.00 6.56 -23.20
N ALA A 19 -12.50 7.80 -23.19
CA ALA A 19 -12.09 8.52 -24.39
C ALA A 19 -11.02 7.78 -25.20
N THR A 20 -10.06 7.14 -24.50
CA THR A 20 -9.00 6.33 -25.10
C THR A 20 -9.57 5.09 -25.78
N LEU A 21 -10.36 4.30 -25.06
CA LEU A 21 -11.00 3.09 -25.61
C LEU A 21 -11.98 3.44 -26.75
N PHE A 22 -12.67 4.58 -26.64
CA PHE A 22 -13.56 5.11 -27.66
C PHE A 22 -12.82 5.40 -28.97
N LEU A 23 -11.61 5.96 -28.90
CA LEU A 23 -10.77 6.19 -30.08
C LEU A 23 -10.17 4.89 -30.63
N GLN A 24 -9.74 3.99 -29.76
CA GLN A 24 -9.19 2.69 -30.15
C GLN A 24 -10.23 1.82 -30.87
N ALA A 25 -11.49 1.83 -30.42
CA ALA A 25 -12.59 1.13 -31.06
C ALA A 25 -12.88 1.60 -32.49
N GLN A 26 -12.37 2.78 -32.87
CA GLN A 26 -12.52 3.36 -34.21
C GLN A 26 -11.30 3.09 -35.12
N VAL A 27 -10.31 2.31 -34.67
CA VAL A 27 -9.16 1.92 -35.51
C VAL A 27 -9.65 1.18 -36.75
N GLY A 28 -9.15 1.61 -37.93
CA GLY A 28 -9.57 1.07 -39.24
C GLY A 28 -10.77 1.76 -39.87
N ARG A 29 -11.40 2.75 -39.21
CA ARG A 29 -12.52 3.52 -39.79
C ARG A 29 -12.05 4.73 -40.59
N PRO A 30 -12.80 5.12 -41.66
CA PRO A 30 -12.42 6.23 -42.54
C PRO A 30 -12.45 7.59 -41.83
N THR A 31 -13.29 7.76 -40.82
CA THR A 31 -13.36 8.94 -39.96
C THR A 31 -13.35 8.50 -38.49
N ARG A 32 -12.60 9.22 -37.67
CA ARG A 32 -12.55 9.01 -36.21
C ARG A 32 -13.02 10.27 -35.50
N MET A 33 -13.79 10.08 -34.45
CA MET A 33 -14.32 11.16 -33.63
C MET A 33 -13.77 11.05 -32.21
N ASN A 34 -13.26 12.15 -31.68
CA ASN A 34 -12.86 12.23 -30.28
C ASN A 34 -14.11 12.18 -29.40
N PHE A 35 -14.03 11.40 -28.31
CA PHE A 35 -15.10 11.33 -27.33
C PHE A 35 -15.50 12.72 -26.80
N GLU A 36 -14.54 13.60 -26.57
CA GLU A 36 -14.80 14.97 -26.09
C GLU A 36 -15.64 15.81 -27.05
N ALA A 37 -15.50 15.58 -28.36
CA ALA A 37 -16.32 16.28 -29.35
C ALA A 37 -17.76 15.74 -29.40
N VAL A 38 -17.98 14.50 -28.94
CA VAL A 38 -19.30 13.87 -28.79
C VAL A 38 -19.95 14.28 -27.46
N ALA A 39 -19.20 14.21 -26.36
CA ALA A 39 -19.70 14.48 -25.01
C ALA A 39 -19.83 15.99 -24.72
N GLN A 40 -19.08 16.85 -25.43
CA GLN A 40 -19.08 18.31 -25.23
C GLN A 40 -18.91 18.65 -23.74
N THR A 41 -19.84 19.43 -23.17
CA THR A 41 -19.83 19.85 -21.76
C THR A 41 -20.51 18.86 -20.81
N ALA A 42 -21.03 17.73 -21.30
CA ALA A 42 -21.68 16.73 -20.46
C ALA A 42 -20.66 16.05 -19.53
N MET A 43 -21.06 15.72 -18.31
CA MET A 43 -20.22 15.16 -17.25
C MET A 43 -20.81 13.86 -16.69
N GLY A 44 -19.95 13.01 -16.10
CA GLY A 44 -20.35 11.76 -15.46
C GLY A 44 -21.07 10.80 -16.43
N ASP A 45 -22.10 10.12 -15.91
CA ASP A 45 -22.90 9.12 -16.64
C ASP A 45 -23.47 9.63 -17.96
N GLU A 46 -23.83 10.92 -18.04
CA GLU A 46 -24.41 11.51 -19.24
C GLU A 46 -23.39 11.59 -20.38
N ALA A 47 -22.12 11.87 -20.06
CA ALA A 47 -21.05 11.86 -21.05
C ALA A 47 -20.86 10.46 -21.65
N PHE A 48 -20.82 9.43 -20.80
CA PHE A 48 -20.70 8.04 -21.25
C PHE A 48 -21.91 7.60 -22.06
N ARG A 49 -23.12 8.00 -21.65
CA ARG A 49 -24.35 7.75 -22.40
C ARG A 49 -24.28 8.33 -23.82
N LEU A 50 -23.83 9.58 -23.96
CA LEU A 50 -23.65 10.22 -25.27
C LEU A 50 -22.61 9.49 -26.12
N GLY A 51 -21.47 9.13 -25.53
CA GLY A 51 -20.44 8.33 -26.20
C GLY A 51 -20.99 6.98 -26.69
N LEU A 52 -21.59 6.19 -25.81
CA LEU A 52 -22.16 4.89 -26.15
C LEU A 52 -23.26 4.99 -27.22
N THR A 53 -24.10 6.03 -27.15
CA THR A 53 -25.15 6.29 -28.15
C THR A 53 -24.54 6.63 -29.51
N TYR A 54 -23.49 7.45 -29.52
CA TYR A 54 -22.76 7.75 -30.75
C TYR A 54 -22.10 6.50 -31.33
N ALA A 55 -21.40 5.71 -30.50
CA ALA A 55 -20.78 4.46 -30.91
C ALA A 55 -21.80 3.46 -31.46
N LEU A 56 -23.02 3.42 -30.91
CA LEU A 56 -24.13 2.64 -31.44
C LEU A 56 -24.57 3.15 -32.81
N GLY A 57 -24.82 4.46 -32.94
CA GLY A 57 -25.27 5.09 -34.18
C GLY A 57 -24.24 4.99 -35.31
N GLN A 58 -22.95 4.97 -34.97
CA GLN A 58 -21.87 4.77 -35.93
C GLN A 58 -21.48 3.30 -36.11
N GLY A 59 -22.05 2.37 -35.34
CA GLY A 59 -21.85 0.92 -35.50
C GLY A 59 -20.49 0.39 -35.02
N PHE A 60 -19.85 1.02 -34.03
CA PHE A 60 -18.64 0.51 -33.37
C PHE A 60 -18.82 0.20 -31.88
N LEU A 61 -20.06 0.25 -31.37
CA LEU A 61 -20.34 -0.02 -29.96
C LEU A 61 -19.78 -1.37 -29.50
N MET A 62 -19.90 -2.43 -30.30
CA MET A 62 -19.41 -3.75 -29.88
C MET A 62 -17.88 -3.81 -29.75
N GLN A 63 -17.13 -3.14 -30.62
CA GLN A 63 -15.67 -3.04 -30.51
C GLN A 63 -15.27 -2.24 -29.27
N LEU A 64 -16.02 -1.17 -28.97
CA LEU A 64 -15.82 -0.37 -27.76
C LEU A 64 -16.10 -1.19 -26.49
N LEU A 65 -17.24 -1.88 -26.41
CA LEU A 65 -17.58 -2.74 -25.28
C LEU A 65 -16.56 -3.87 -25.11
N LYS A 66 -16.08 -4.46 -26.22
CA LYS A 66 -15.03 -5.47 -26.16
C LYS A 66 -13.73 -4.91 -25.60
N GLY A 67 -13.29 -3.72 -26.05
CA GLY A 67 -12.11 -3.06 -25.49
C GLY A 67 -12.27 -2.76 -24.00
N ILE A 68 -13.45 -2.30 -23.57
CA ILE A 68 -13.78 -2.07 -22.16
C ILE A 68 -13.66 -3.37 -21.34
N VAL A 69 -14.20 -4.48 -21.85
CA VAL A 69 -14.13 -5.79 -21.18
C VAL A 69 -12.70 -6.36 -21.18
N ASP A 70 -12.00 -6.31 -22.30
CA ASP A 70 -10.64 -6.83 -22.46
C ASP A 70 -9.65 -6.08 -21.53
N ASP A 71 -9.85 -4.77 -21.34
CA ASP A 71 -9.07 -3.92 -20.43
C ASP A 71 -9.59 -3.94 -18.96
N GLN A 72 -10.58 -4.77 -18.65
CA GLN A 72 -11.13 -4.96 -17.29
C GLN A 72 -11.71 -3.68 -16.70
N ARG A 73 -12.44 -2.93 -17.52
CA ARG A 73 -13.01 -1.61 -17.21
C ARG A 73 -14.52 -1.66 -17.00
N ASP A 74 -15.08 -2.83 -16.73
CA ASP A 74 -16.46 -3.04 -16.32
C ASP A 74 -16.54 -3.79 -14.98
N ASP A 75 -17.73 -3.88 -14.41
CA ASP A 75 -17.99 -4.64 -13.18
C ASP A 75 -18.30 -6.13 -13.40
N GLY A 76 -18.03 -6.63 -14.61
CA GLY A 76 -18.31 -8.00 -15.06
C GLY A 76 -19.68 -8.17 -15.72
N THR A 77 -20.58 -7.19 -15.60
CA THR A 77 -21.92 -7.26 -16.23
C THR A 77 -21.82 -7.28 -17.76
N LEU A 78 -20.91 -6.48 -18.35
CA LEU A 78 -20.72 -6.43 -19.80
C LEU A 78 -20.03 -7.68 -20.30
N ALA A 79 -18.99 -8.14 -19.59
CA ALA A 79 -18.31 -9.39 -19.89
C ALA A 79 -19.29 -10.57 -19.92
N SER A 80 -20.18 -10.65 -18.93
CA SER A 80 -21.20 -11.71 -18.83
C SER A 80 -22.22 -11.66 -19.98
N GLU A 81 -22.78 -10.49 -20.31
CA GLU A 81 -23.73 -10.34 -21.44
C GLU A 81 -23.07 -10.72 -22.78
N MET A 82 -21.81 -10.31 -22.98
CA MET A 82 -21.08 -10.59 -24.23
C MET A 82 -20.77 -12.08 -24.39
N LEU A 83 -20.46 -12.77 -23.29
CA LEU A 83 -20.30 -14.22 -23.26
C LEU A 83 -21.62 -14.96 -23.54
N MET A 84 -22.72 -14.51 -22.92
CA MET A 84 -24.05 -15.11 -23.11
C MET A 84 -24.55 -15.01 -24.56
N LYS A 85 -24.31 -13.88 -25.22
CA LYS A 85 -24.69 -13.70 -26.64
C LYS A 85 -23.89 -14.53 -27.62
N GLY A 86 -22.64 -14.87 -27.29
CA GLY A 86 -21.85 -15.80 -28.09
C GLY A 86 -22.37 -17.24 -28.06
N ALA A 87 -23.25 -17.57 -27.10
CA ALA A 87 -23.82 -18.89 -26.90
C ALA A 87 -25.20 -19.09 -27.56
N GLU A 88 -25.91 -18.03 -27.98
CA GLU A 88 -27.19 -18.14 -28.67
C GLU A 88 -27.02 -18.77 -30.07
N GLY A 89 -27.18 -20.09 -30.14
CA GLY A 89 -27.06 -20.90 -31.37
C GLY A 89 -26.32 -22.23 -31.18
N SER A 90 -25.75 -22.48 -29.99
CA SER A 90 -25.14 -23.75 -29.61
C SER A 90 -26.19 -24.67 -28.97
N ALA A 91 -26.20 -25.97 -29.31
CA ALA A 91 -26.99 -26.95 -28.58
C ALA A 91 -26.37 -27.12 -27.18
N ASP A 92 -26.96 -26.49 -26.16
CA ASP A 92 -26.26 -26.26 -24.90
C ASP A 92 -26.31 -27.47 -23.95
N LEU A 93 -25.14 -28.09 -23.73
CA LEU A 93 -24.89 -29.05 -22.63
C LEU A 93 -24.45 -28.32 -21.34
N GLN A 94 -24.28 -27.01 -21.38
CA GLN A 94 -23.69 -26.19 -20.33
C GLN A 94 -24.67 -25.11 -19.85
N ALA A 95 -24.54 -24.69 -18.59
CA ALA A 95 -25.35 -23.61 -18.01
C ALA A 95 -24.52 -22.74 -17.05
N MET A 96 -24.78 -21.43 -17.02
CA MET A 96 -24.24 -20.54 -16.00
C MET A 96 -25.08 -20.64 -14.73
N VAL A 97 -24.56 -21.34 -13.71
CA VAL A 97 -25.29 -21.60 -12.47
C VAL A 97 -25.26 -20.43 -11.48
N ASN A 98 -24.38 -19.46 -11.68
CA ASN A 98 -24.28 -18.24 -10.86
C ASN A 98 -23.87 -17.03 -11.72
N VAL A 99 -24.87 -16.37 -12.30
CA VAL A 99 -24.69 -15.19 -13.17
C VAL A 99 -24.07 -14.02 -12.40
N VAL A 100 -24.42 -13.87 -11.12
CA VAL A 100 -23.94 -12.78 -10.26
C VAL A 100 -22.44 -12.88 -9.99
N ASN A 101 -21.89 -14.09 -9.91
CA ASN A 101 -20.47 -14.32 -9.66
C ASN A 101 -19.60 -14.30 -10.93
N GLY A 102 -20.20 -14.51 -12.12
CA GLY A 102 -19.46 -14.45 -13.38
C GLY A 102 -18.30 -15.46 -13.50
N PHE A 103 -17.30 -15.09 -14.30
CA PHE A 103 -16.04 -15.83 -14.45
C PHE A 103 -14.88 -15.05 -13.84
N GLY A 104 -13.98 -15.74 -13.12
CA GLY A 104 -12.75 -15.14 -12.61
C GLY A 104 -11.62 -15.16 -13.64
N LEU A 105 -10.71 -14.17 -13.55
CA LEU A 105 -9.52 -14.10 -14.38
C LEU A 105 -8.36 -14.89 -13.74
N PRO A 106 -7.77 -15.91 -14.41
CA PRO A 106 -6.76 -16.78 -13.80
C PRO A 106 -5.52 -16.04 -13.29
N LYS A 107 -4.99 -15.07 -14.06
CA LYS A 107 -3.80 -14.30 -13.68
C LYS A 107 -4.08 -13.41 -12.46
N ALA A 108 -5.24 -12.77 -12.42
CA ALA A 108 -5.64 -11.97 -11.27
C ALA A 108 -5.75 -12.88 -10.02
N MET A 109 -6.42 -14.03 -10.13
CA MET A 109 -6.52 -15.01 -9.06
C MET A 109 -5.16 -15.44 -8.50
N ALA A 110 -4.17 -15.68 -9.36
CA ALA A 110 -2.82 -16.05 -8.92
C ALA A 110 -2.14 -14.93 -8.09
N TYR A 111 -2.19 -13.68 -8.56
CA TYR A 111 -1.62 -12.54 -7.82
C TYR A 111 -2.32 -12.33 -6.47
N ARG A 112 -3.63 -12.49 -6.45
CA ARG A 112 -4.50 -12.36 -5.27
C ARG A 112 -4.13 -13.39 -4.20
N LEU A 113 -4.04 -14.66 -4.58
CA LEU A 113 -3.59 -15.72 -3.68
C LEU A 113 -2.21 -15.44 -3.07
N LEU A 114 -1.25 -15.02 -3.89
CA LEU A 114 0.11 -14.69 -3.41
C LEU A 114 0.12 -13.53 -2.41
N ASN A 115 -0.72 -12.50 -2.60
CA ASN A 115 -0.84 -11.39 -1.65
C ASN A 115 -1.53 -11.84 -0.35
N GLY A 116 -2.62 -12.61 -0.45
CA GLY A 116 -3.29 -13.17 0.72
C GLY A 116 -2.37 -14.02 1.58
N MET A 117 -1.48 -14.82 0.97
CA MET A 117 -0.45 -15.59 1.66
C MET A 117 0.57 -14.73 2.40
N LYS A 118 0.91 -13.55 1.88
CA LYS A 118 1.89 -12.63 2.49
C LYS A 118 1.30 -11.78 3.62
N TRP A 119 0.02 -11.42 3.50
CA TRP A 119 -0.62 -10.44 4.38
C TRP A 119 -1.38 -11.09 5.53
N ALA A 120 -2.00 -12.26 5.30
CA ALA A 120 -2.67 -12.99 6.37
C ALA A 120 -1.66 -13.58 7.36
N CYS A 121 -1.98 -13.52 8.63
CA CYS A 121 -1.11 -13.95 9.71
C CYS A 121 -1.90 -14.61 10.84
N LYS A 122 -1.22 -15.40 11.67
CA LYS A 122 -1.79 -16.02 12.86
C LYS A 122 -1.43 -15.20 14.09
N VAL A 123 -2.42 -14.97 14.95
CA VAL A 123 -2.24 -14.20 16.19
C VAL A 123 -2.12 -15.14 17.37
N HIS A 124 -1.07 -14.95 18.16
CA HIS A 124 -0.75 -15.73 19.35
C HIS A 124 -0.82 -14.86 20.62
N VAL A 125 -1.49 -15.34 21.65
CA VAL A 125 -1.53 -14.73 22.98
C VAL A 125 -1.13 -15.76 24.01
N ASP A 126 -0.18 -15.44 24.88
CA ASP A 126 0.37 -16.36 25.89
C ASP A 126 0.89 -17.68 25.29
N GLY A 127 1.46 -17.59 24.08
CA GLY A 127 1.98 -18.73 23.32
C GLY A 127 0.89 -19.65 22.73
N GLN A 128 -0.39 -19.29 22.84
CA GLN A 128 -1.51 -20.03 22.27
C GLN A 128 -2.03 -19.33 21.03
N GLU A 129 -2.42 -20.08 20.00
CA GLU A 129 -3.16 -19.49 18.89
C GLU A 129 -4.51 -18.94 19.37
N ARG A 130 -4.88 -17.77 18.88
CA ARG A 130 -6.17 -17.14 19.22
C ARG A 130 -7.01 -16.81 18.01
N GLY A 131 -6.38 -16.53 16.87
CA GLY A 131 -7.08 -16.09 15.69
C GLY A 131 -6.18 -15.81 14.50
N THR A 132 -6.77 -15.11 13.54
CA THR A 132 -6.13 -14.65 12.32
C THR A 132 -6.07 -13.11 12.34
N GLY A 133 -5.09 -12.54 11.66
CA GLY A 133 -5.04 -11.11 11.37
C GLY A 133 -4.58 -10.86 9.94
N ILE A 134 -4.53 -9.59 9.57
CA ILE A 134 -4.02 -9.13 8.29
C ILE A 134 -3.10 -7.93 8.46
N LEU A 135 -1.98 -7.93 7.75
CA LEU A 135 -1.08 -6.78 7.67
C LEU A 135 -1.75 -5.63 6.90
N ILE A 136 -1.80 -4.44 7.52
CA ILE A 136 -2.46 -3.21 7.01
C ILE A 136 -1.53 -1.99 6.98
N GLY A 137 -0.24 -2.18 7.31
CA GLY A 137 0.79 -1.15 7.25
C GLY A 137 2.19 -1.74 7.45
N PRO A 138 3.27 -0.93 7.45
CA PRO A 138 4.64 -1.40 7.63
C PRO A 138 4.82 -2.29 8.86
N ASN A 139 4.24 -1.92 10.00
CA ASN A 139 4.30 -2.68 11.25
C ASN A 139 2.91 -2.81 11.90
N LEU A 140 1.82 -2.76 11.13
CA LEU A 140 0.45 -2.76 11.67
C LEU A 140 -0.34 -3.98 11.21
N VAL A 141 -0.97 -4.67 12.15
CA VAL A 141 -1.84 -5.83 11.91
C VAL A 141 -3.24 -5.53 12.42
N LEU A 142 -4.24 -5.78 11.60
CA LEU A 142 -5.65 -5.74 11.96
C LEU A 142 -6.13 -7.15 12.31
N THR A 143 -6.85 -7.30 13.42
CA THR A 143 -7.51 -8.55 13.82
C THR A 143 -8.84 -8.24 14.51
N ALA A 144 -9.60 -9.26 14.87
CA ALA A 144 -10.80 -9.09 15.68
C ALA A 144 -10.42 -8.79 17.13
N TRP A 145 -11.13 -7.87 17.80
CA TRP A 145 -10.79 -7.47 19.17
C TRP A 145 -10.89 -8.65 20.14
N HIS A 146 -11.91 -9.50 19.98
CA HIS A 146 -12.08 -10.67 20.85
C HIS A 146 -10.95 -11.72 20.74
N VAL A 147 -10.10 -11.65 19.70
CA VAL A 147 -8.89 -12.49 19.59
C VAL A 147 -7.87 -12.11 20.66
N VAL A 148 -7.79 -10.82 20.98
CA VAL A 148 -6.81 -10.23 21.92
C VAL A 148 -7.45 -9.68 23.20
N VAL A 149 -8.70 -10.06 23.50
CA VAL A 149 -9.46 -9.54 24.65
C VAL A 149 -8.74 -9.71 26.00
N ASP A 150 -7.99 -10.81 26.17
CA ASP A 150 -7.25 -11.13 27.40
C ASP A 150 -6.03 -10.20 27.65
N LEU A 151 -5.74 -9.31 26.70
CA LEU A 151 -4.73 -8.25 26.80
C LEU A 151 -5.33 -6.89 27.21
N TYR A 152 -6.63 -6.84 27.49
CA TYR A 152 -7.33 -5.64 27.95
C TYR A 152 -7.82 -5.80 29.39
N GLN A 153 -7.67 -4.74 30.16
CA GLN A 153 -8.15 -4.63 31.54
C GLN A 153 -9.39 -3.74 31.60
N LEU A 154 -10.19 -3.87 32.66
CA LEU A 154 -11.28 -2.93 32.95
C LEU A 154 -10.69 -1.58 33.38
N ASN A 155 -11.23 -0.48 32.85
CA ASN A 155 -10.94 0.82 33.43
C ASN A 155 -11.60 0.93 34.81
N GLN A 156 -10.81 1.10 35.87
CA GLN A 156 -11.32 1.22 37.23
C GLN A 156 -12.21 2.45 37.42
N SER A 157 -11.95 3.53 36.68
CA SER A 157 -12.72 4.77 36.71
C SER A 157 -13.99 4.70 35.86
N ASN A 158 -14.04 3.80 34.88
CA ASN A 158 -15.20 3.58 34.03
C ASN A 158 -15.28 2.11 33.59
N PRO A 159 -15.94 1.23 34.36
CA PRO A 159 -15.98 -0.20 34.07
C PRO A 159 -16.60 -0.59 32.70
N SER A 160 -17.26 0.34 32.02
CA SER A 160 -17.73 0.13 30.63
C SER A 160 -16.63 0.28 29.58
N GLU A 161 -15.44 0.75 29.98
CA GLU A 161 -14.29 0.97 29.12
C GLU A 161 -13.19 -0.07 29.35
N ARG A 162 -12.54 -0.46 28.25
CA ARG A 162 -11.39 -1.38 28.25
C ARG A 162 -10.12 -0.58 28.02
N ILE A 163 -9.06 -0.92 28.73
CA ILE A 163 -7.72 -0.31 28.57
C ILE A 163 -6.73 -1.41 28.21
N PRO A 164 -5.87 -1.22 27.19
CA PRO A 164 -4.83 -2.19 26.86
C PRO A 164 -3.82 -2.32 28.01
N ASP A 165 -3.44 -3.56 28.33
CA ASP A 165 -2.35 -3.85 29.25
C ASP A 165 -1.02 -3.48 28.60
N LYS A 166 -0.32 -2.50 29.18
CA LYS A 166 0.99 -2.02 28.68
C LYS A 166 2.10 -3.06 28.79
N GLN A 167 1.95 -4.08 29.64
CA GLN A 167 2.91 -5.17 29.80
C GLN A 167 2.60 -6.37 28.92
N ALA A 168 1.48 -6.35 28.17
CA ALA A 168 1.06 -7.47 27.33
C ALA A 168 1.91 -7.66 26.06
N ALA A 169 2.83 -6.75 25.73
CA ALA A 169 3.66 -6.88 24.53
C ALA A 169 4.43 -8.21 24.47
N ASN A 170 4.94 -8.69 25.60
CA ASN A 170 5.66 -9.97 25.69
C ASN A 170 4.75 -11.21 25.57
N ARG A 171 3.44 -11.02 25.71
CA ARG A 171 2.42 -12.06 25.60
C ARG A 171 1.84 -12.16 24.20
N LEU A 172 2.06 -11.16 23.34
CA LEU A 172 1.45 -11.04 22.02
C LEU A 172 2.49 -11.23 20.92
N GLN A 173 2.24 -12.21 20.05
CA GLN A 173 3.08 -12.48 18.89
C GLN A 173 2.21 -12.70 17.64
N VAL A 174 2.78 -12.39 16.48
CA VAL A 174 2.13 -12.59 15.19
C VAL A 174 3.03 -13.44 14.30
N GLU A 175 2.46 -14.50 13.74
CA GLU A 175 3.14 -15.47 12.89
C GLU A 175 2.76 -15.27 11.42
N PHE A 176 3.76 -15.04 10.57
CA PHE A 176 3.61 -14.96 9.12
C PHE A 176 4.16 -16.22 8.45
N ASP A 177 3.80 -16.40 7.19
CA ASP A 177 4.32 -17.47 6.34
C ASP A 177 4.03 -18.90 6.86
N ASN A 178 3.01 -19.04 7.72
CA ASN A 178 2.53 -20.32 8.24
C ASN A 178 1.55 -20.96 7.24
N TYR A 179 2.04 -21.44 6.09
CA TYR A 179 1.23 -22.14 5.08
C TYR A 179 1.93 -23.41 4.58
N ASP A 180 1.14 -24.33 4.03
CA ASP A 180 1.67 -25.54 3.39
C ASP A 180 1.97 -25.26 1.90
N GLY A 181 3.04 -25.85 1.34
CA GLY A 181 3.40 -25.73 -0.08
C GLY A 181 3.55 -27.10 -0.76
N TYR A 182 3.54 -27.14 -2.10
CA TYR A 182 3.72 -28.35 -2.92
C TYR A 182 4.87 -28.19 -3.94
N LEU A 183 5.76 -29.19 -4.09
CA LEU A 183 6.72 -29.38 -5.21
C LEU A 183 6.45 -30.73 -5.86
N ASN A 184 6.35 -30.81 -7.18
CA ASN A 184 6.31 -32.08 -7.93
C ASN A 184 5.31 -33.12 -7.37
N GLY A 185 4.08 -32.68 -7.05
CA GLY A 185 3.05 -33.56 -6.49
C GLY A 185 3.30 -34.04 -5.05
N THR A 186 4.39 -33.61 -4.42
CA THR A 186 4.74 -33.87 -3.02
C THR A 186 4.60 -32.56 -2.23
N LEU A 187 4.08 -32.61 -1.01
CA LEU A 187 3.90 -31.41 -0.19
C LEU A 187 5.27 -30.82 0.25
N MET A 188 5.89 -29.91 -0.51
CA MET A 188 6.86 -28.90 -0.01
C MET A 188 7.10 -27.69 -0.96
N LEU A 189 6.99 -26.46 -0.46
CA LEU A 189 7.97 -25.37 -0.63
C LEU A 189 7.54 -24.31 0.40
N ARG A 190 8.09 -24.46 1.60
CA ARG A 190 7.91 -23.54 2.72
C ARG A 190 9.00 -22.45 2.62
N PRO A 191 8.88 -21.29 3.29
CA PRO A 191 10.05 -20.79 3.99
C PRO A 191 10.45 -21.83 5.06
N ALA A 192 11.75 -22.07 5.26
CA ALA A 192 12.24 -23.12 6.18
C ALA A 192 11.62 -23.05 7.59
N THR A 193 11.15 -21.86 8.00
CA THR A 193 10.48 -21.54 9.25
C THR A 193 9.41 -20.48 9.01
N SER A 194 8.29 -20.53 9.74
CA SER A 194 7.37 -19.38 9.83
C SER A 194 8.06 -18.18 10.49
N LEU A 195 7.58 -16.97 10.20
CA LEU A 195 8.16 -15.75 10.75
C LEU A 195 7.35 -15.29 11.96
N MET A 196 7.90 -15.52 13.15
CA MET A 196 7.34 -14.97 14.40
C MET A 196 7.79 -13.53 14.62
N VAL A 197 6.85 -12.66 15.00
CA VAL A 197 7.09 -11.23 15.27
C VAL A 197 6.43 -10.86 16.59
N ASN A 198 7.21 -10.34 17.54
CA ASN A 198 6.66 -9.82 18.79
C ASN A 198 5.86 -8.53 18.55
N ALA A 199 4.90 -8.27 19.42
CA ALA A 199 4.26 -6.97 19.48
C ALA A 199 5.22 -5.90 20.03
N HIS A 200 5.02 -4.66 19.60
CA HIS A 200 5.75 -3.50 20.11
C HIS A 200 5.34 -3.20 21.57
N LYS A 201 6.18 -2.53 22.38
CA LYS A 201 5.82 -2.16 23.78
C LYS A 201 4.52 -1.36 23.85
N ASP A 202 4.29 -0.49 22.87
CA ASP A 202 3.04 0.24 22.63
C ASP A 202 2.23 -0.48 21.55
N TRP A 203 1.83 -1.73 21.84
CA TRP A 203 1.23 -2.63 20.85
C TRP A 203 -0.17 -2.20 20.40
N SER A 204 -0.97 -1.57 21.27
CA SER A 204 -2.38 -1.28 20.99
C SER A 204 -2.52 0.11 20.38
N VAL A 205 -2.78 0.19 19.07
CA VAL A 205 -2.87 1.46 18.34
C VAL A 205 -4.28 2.04 18.43
N CYS A 206 -5.28 1.23 18.07
CA CYS A 206 -6.69 1.59 18.09
C CYS A 206 -7.51 0.30 18.11
N PHE A 207 -8.67 0.32 18.76
CA PHE A 207 -9.55 -0.83 18.83
C PHE A 207 -11.00 -0.40 19.08
N LYS A 208 -11.91 -1.33 18.88
CA LYS A 208 -13.30 -1.22 19.33
C LYS A 208 -13.83 -2.58 19.74
N THR A 209 -14.61 -2.62 20.81
CA THR A 209 -15.07 -3.86 21.43
C THR A 209 -16.10 -4.61 20.60
N CYS A 210 -16.22 -5.91 20.89
CA CYS A 210 -17.33 -6.75 20.46
C CYS A 210 -18.56 -6.49 21.35
N HIS A 211 -19.77 -6.71 20.83
CA HIS A 211 -20.97 -6.69 21.66
C HIS A 211 -21.01 -7.93 22.58
N GLU A 212 -21.48 -7.79 23.83
CA GLU A 212 -21.44 -8.88 24.81
C GLU A 212 -22.24 -10.12 24.35
N GLN A 213 -23.45 -9.91 23.82
CA GLN A 213 -24.27 -11.00 23.26
C GLN A 213 -23.56 -11.74 22.11
N GLU A 214 -22.79 -11.02 21.28
CA GLU A 214 -22.04 -11.65 20.19
C GLU A 214 -20.91 -12.57 20.70
N LEU A 215 -20.30 -12.25 21.84
CA LEU A 215 -19.31 -13.10 22.53
C LEU A 215 -19.95 -14.34 23.13
N LEU A 216 -21.20 -14.22 23.61
CA LEU A 216 -22.02 -15.33 24.10
C LEU A 216 -22.64 -16.18 22.98
N LYS A 217 -22.28 -15.90 21.71
CA LYS A 217 -22.82 -16.57 20.52
C LYS A 217 -24.34 -16.40 20.37
N THR A 218 -24.86 -15.27 20.85
CA THR A 218 -26.24 -14.82 20.69
C THR A 218 -26.26 -13.49 19.93
N ILE A 219 -27.45 -12.91 19.75
CA ILE A 219 -27.65 -11.59 19.15
C ILE A 219 -28.39 -10.69 20.14
N PRO A 220 -28.12 -9.38 20.16
CA PRO A 220 -28.88 -8.46 21.01
C PRO A 220 -30.36 -8.44 20.62
N PRO A 221 -31.28 -8.26 21.58
CA PRO A 221 -32.71 -8.12 21.30
C PRO A 221 -33.00 -6.97 20.32
N VAL A 222 -32.22 -5.89 20.40
CA VAL A 222 -32.28 -4.78 19.46
C VAL A 222 -30.98 -4.72 18.66
N LEU A 223 -31.03 -5.12 17.39
CA LEU A 223 -29.83 -5.22 16.56
C LEU A 223 -29.07 -3.90 16.35
N THR A 224 -29.72 -2.74 16.55
CA THR A 224 -29.03 -1.45 16.48
C THR A 224 -28.07 -1.21 17.64
N GLU A 225 -28.11 -2.03 18.71
CA GLU A 225 -27.09 -2.05 19.78
C GLU A 225 -25.71 -2.48 19.26
N LEU A 226 -25.65 -3.12 18.08
CA LEU A 226 -24.39 -3.43 17.39
C LEU A 226 -23.69 -2.18 16.84
N LYS A 227 -24.37 -1.03 16.82
CA LYS A 227 -23.76 0.24 16.42
C LYS A 227 -22.55 0.51 17.33
N ASP A 228 -21.45 0.92 16.72
CA ASP A 228 -20.18 1.18 17.40
C ASP A 228 -19.53 -0.05 18.07
N CYS A 229 -20.03 -1.26 17.84
CA CYS A 229 -19.37 -2.51 18.23
C CYS A 229 -18.69 -3.12 17.01
N TRP A 230 -17.48 -2.66 16.68
CA TRP A 230 -16.78 -3.07 15.45
C TRP A 230 -15.85 -4.28 15.64
N ASP A 231 -15.66 -4.76 16.87
CA ASP A 231 -14.87 -5.96 17.20
C ASP A 231 -13.53 -6.05 16.47
N TYR A 232 -12.72 -4.99 16.52
CA TYR A 232 -11.40 -4.97 15.89
C TYR A 232 -10.31 -4.42 16.81
N ALA A 233 -9.07 -4.83 16.57
CA ALA A 233 -7.87 -4.25 17.17
C ALA A 233 -6.78 -4.08 16.10
N VAL A 234 -6.11 -2.92 16.14
CA VAL A 234 -4.89 -2.63 15.38
C VAL A 234 -3.69 -2.84 16.30
N ILE A 235 -2.90 -3.86 15.99
CA ILE A 235 -1.70 -4.27 16.70
C ILE A 235 -0.49 -3.67 15.99
N ARG A 236 0.41 -3.05 16.75
CA ARG A 236 1.73 -2.62 16.31
C ARG A 236 2.75 -3.72 16.59
N LEU A 237 3.48 -4.10 15.55
CA LEU A 237 4.57 -5.06 15.57
C LEU A 237 5.88 -4.36 15.96
N ALA A 238 6.78 -5.11 16.62
CA ALA A 238 8.09 -4.61 17.03
C ALA A 238 9.05 -4.33 15.85
N ARG A 239 8.72 -4.78 14.65
CA ARG A 239 9.49 -4.52 13.42
C ARG A 239 8.60 -4.30 12.20
N PRO A 240 9.01 -3.47 11.23
CA PRO A 240 8.22 -3.12 10.06
C PRO A 240 8.30 -4.14 8.92
N ILE A 241 7.84 -5.37 9.16
CA ILE A 241 7.88 -6.48 8.19
C ILE A 241 7.06 -6.23 6.90
N GLY A 242 6.13 -5.27 6.94
CA GLY A 242 5.28 -4.89 5.83
C GLY A 242 6.00 -4.14 4.74
N ALA A 243 7.16 -3.53 5.04
CA ALA A 243 8.04 -2.96 4.02
C ALA A 243 8.32 -3.97 2.91
N GLU A 244 8.70 -5.20 3.27
CA GLU A 244 9.08 -6.26 2.33
C GLU A 244 7.87 -6.95 1.68
N ARG A 245 6.75 -7.01 2.41
CA ARG A 245 5.57 -7.84 2.09
C ARG A 245 4.44 -7.06 1.41
N ARG A 246 4.50 -5.73 1.47
CA ARG A 246 3.33 -4.85 1.30
C ARG A 246 2.23 -5.23 2.29
N TRP A 247 1.07 -4.61 2.16
CA TRP A 247 -0.07 -4.82 3.06
C TRP A 247 -1.37 -4.58 2.32
N ALA A 248 -2.48 -5.03 2.91
CA ALA A 248 -3.80 -4.71 2.41
C ALA A 248 -4.16 -3.25 2.70
N ASN A 249 -4.77 -2.59 1.72
CA ASN A 249 -5.25 -1.23 1.86
C ASN A 249 -6.58 -1.20 2.64
N LEU A 250 -6.73 -0.22 3.54
CA LEU A 250 -8.01 0.10 4.17
C LEU A 250 -8.68 1.21 3.37
N ASP A 251 -9.58 0.85 2.46
CA ASP A 251 -10.29 1.83 1.64
C ASP A 251 -11.60 2.26 2.32
N PRO A 252 -11.82 3.56 2.57
CA PRO A 252 -13.07 4.07 3.10
C PRO A 252 -14.29 3.76 2.21
N ASN A 253 -14.07 3.55 0.91
CA ASN A 253 -15.10 3.26 -0.08
C ASN A 253 -15.30 1.76 -0.31
N ALA A 254 -14.63 0.89 0.46
CA ALA A 254 -14.83 -0.55 0.33
C ALA A 254 -16.30 -0.89 0.64
N VAL A 255 -16.98 -1.52 -0.33
CA VAL A 255 -18.39 -1.90 -0.22
C VAL A 255 -18.49 -3.41 0.02
N VAL A 256 -19.35 -3.82 0.93
CA VAL A 256 -19.70 -5.23 1.07
C VAL A 256 -20.33 -5.73 -0.23
N PRO A 257 -19.86 -6.85 -0.82
CA PRO A 257 -20.42 -7.37 -2.05
C PRO A 257 -21.91 -7.70 -1.91
N ARG A 258 -22.63 -7.67 -3.03
CA ARG A 258 -24.07 -7.96 -3.07
C ARG A 258 -24.32 -9.43 -2.75
N ASN A 259 -25.54 -9.74 -2.30
CA ASN A 259 -25.99 -11.11 -2.08
C ASN A 259 -25.71 -11.99 -3.32
N GLY A 260 -25.09 -13.15 -3.09
CA GLY A 260 -24.66 -14.09 -4.13
C GLY A 260 -23.26 -13.83 -4.73
N GLN A 261 -22.68 -12.65 -4.53
CA GLN A 261 -21.29 -12.38 -4.94
C GLN A 261 -20.29 -13.03 -3.99
N ARG A 262 -19.09 -13.31 -4.50
CA ARG A 262 -18.05 -14.03 -3.78
C ARG A 262 -17.43 -13.20 -2.66
N VAL A 263 -17.20 -13.87 -1.53
CA VAL A 263 -16.19 -13.52 -0.54
C VAL A 263 -15.11 -14.60 -0.53
N MET A 264 -13.87 -14.17 -0.36
CA MET A 264 -12.72 -15.02 -0.06
C MET A 264 -12.24 -14.71 1.35
N VAL A 265 -12.07 -15.74 2.18
CA VAL A 265 -11.62 -15.61 3.56
C VAL A 265 -10.28 -16.33 3.72
N PHE A 266 -9.22 -15.59 4.08
CA PHE A 266 -7.93 -16.17 4.45
C PHE A 266 -7.88 -16.33 5.97
N GLN A 267 -7.42 -17.49 6.44
CA GLN A 267 -7.67 -17.91 7.82
C GLN A 267 -6.73 -19.01 8.31
N HIS A 268 -6.57 -19.08 9.63
CA HIS A 268 -5.91 -20.18 10.35
C HIS A 268 -6.93 -21.01 11.14
N PRO A 269 -7.78 -21.80 10.46
CA PRO A 269 -8.82 -22.59 11.11
C PRO A 269 -8.18 -23.63 12.05
N GLN A 270 -8.68 -23.71 13.28
CA GLN A 270 -8.16 -24.54 14.37
C GLN A 270 -6.65 -24.38 14.61
N GLY A 271 -6.11 -23.18 14.40
CA GLY A 271 -4.68 -22.90 14.55
C GLY A 271 -3.78 -23.51 13.48
N LYS A 272 -4.37 -24.15 12.46
CA LYS A 272 -3.62 -24.82 11.39
C LYS A 272 -2.95 -23.81 10.45
N SER A 273 -2.15 -24.37 9.54
CA SER A 273 -1.59 -23.64 8.42
C SER A 273 -2.67 -22.86 7.67
N LEU A 274 -2.27 -21.74 7.09
CA LEU A 274 -3.13 -20.84 6.34
C LEU A 274 -3.96 -21.64 5.33
N LYS A 275 -5.27 -21.43 5.39
CA LYS A 275 -6.23 -21.87 4.40
C LYS A 275 -6.95 -20.64 3.87
N PHE A 276 -7.50 -20.77 2.67
CA PHE A 276 -8.54 -19.87 2.22
C PHE A 276 -9.76 -20.69 1.85
N ASP A 277 -10.93 -20.10 2.00
CA ASP A 277 -12.18 -20.65 1.51
C ASP A 277 -12.95 -19.53 0.80
N GLU A 278 -13.83 -19.90 -0.12
CA GLU A 278 -14.67 -18.98 -0.86
C GLU A 278 -16.13 -19.39 -0.77
N GLY A 279 -17.00 -18.41 -0.67
CA GLY A 279 -18.44 -18.62 -0.64
C GLY A 279 -19.19 -17.36 -1.01
N PRO A 280 -20.51 -17.44 -1.22
CA PRO A 280 -21.31 -16.25 -1.49
C PRO A 280 -21.53 -15.42 -0.23
N ILE A 281 -21.67 -14.11 -0.41
CA ILE A 281 -22.39 -13.23 0.51
C ILE A 281 -23.83 -13.70 0.60
N ALA A 282 -24.35 -13.76 1.83
CA ALA A 282 -25.70 -14.21 2.13
C ALA A 282 -26.57 -13.04 2.62
N ALA A 283 -27.85 -13.10 2.29
CA ALA A 283 -28.86 -12.24 2.87
C ALA A 283 -29.27 -12.76 4.27
N PRO A 284 -29.62 -11.86 5.22
CA PRO A 284 -30.21 -12.29 6.47
C PRO A 284 -31.62 -12.87 6.24
N ALA A 285 -32.04 -13.78 7.12
CA ALA A 285 -33.39 -14.35 7.07
C ALA A 285 -34.50 -13.28 7.19
N VAL A 286 -34.22 -12.22 7.95
CA VAL A 286 -35.09 -11.04 8.07
C VAL A 286 -34.28 -9.81 7.67
N ALA A 287 -34.75 -9.05 6.68
CA ALA A 287 -34.09 -7.85 6.22
C ALA A 287 -34.07 -6.77 7.33
N ASN A 288 -32.87 -6.27 7.64
CA ASN A 288 -32.68 -5.14 8.54
C ASN A 288 -31.62 -4.20 7.94
N PRO A 289 -32.02 -3.18 7.18
CA PRO A 289 -31.08 -2.30 6.47
C PRO A 289 -30.25 -1.40 7.40
N ALA A 290 -30.67 -1.24 8.66
CA ALA A 290 -29.88 -0.52 9.66
C ALA A 290 -28.66 -1.33 10.15
N VAL A 291 -28.61 -2.63 9.86
CA VAL A 291 -27.60 -3.57 10.33
C VAL A 291 -26.84 -4.20 9.18
N PHE A 292 -27.55 -4.60 8.12
CA PHE A 292 -26.98 -5.30 6.98
C PHE A 292 -27.03 -4.43 5.70
N PRO A 293 -25.94 -4.33 4.94
CA PRO A 293 -24.61 -4.85 5.24
C PRO A 293 -23.74 -3.91 6.10
N GLY A 294 -24.28 -2.79 6.60
CA GLY A 294 -23.49 -1.66 7.12
C GLY A 294 -22.81 -1.86 8.48
N LEU A 295 -23.39 -2.65 9.38
CA LEU A 295 -22.79 -3.01 10.68
C LEU A 295 -22.23 -4.44 10.66
N ARG A 296 -22.93 -5.35 9.99
CA ARG A 296 -22.53 -6.75 9.78
C ARG A 296 -22.85 -7.16 8.35
N PHE A 297 -22.08 -8.10 7.83
CA PHE A 297 -22.43 -8.84 6.61
C PHE A 297 -22.42 -10.34 6.89
N LEU A 298 -23.19 -11.11 6.12
CA LEU A 298 -23.27 -12.55 6.26
C LEU A 298 -22.63 -13.23 5.06
N HIS A 299 -22.02 -14.40 5.26
CA HIS A 299 -21.41 -15.17 4.20
C HIS A 299 -21.44 -16.67 4.48
N GLN A 300 -21.23 -17.45 3.42
CA GLN A 300 -21.22 -18.92 3.47
C GLN A 300 -19.83 -19.55 3.31
N ALA A 301 -18.76 -18.74 3.20
CA ALA A 301 -17.40 -19.29 3.27
C ALA A 301 -17.20 -20.03 4.60
N ASN A 302 -16.63 -21.24 4.53
CA ASN A 302 -16.33 -22.10 5.66
C ASN A 302 -15.33 -21.44 6.60
N THR A 303 -15.61 -21.51 7.90
CA THR A 303 -14.70 -21.02 8.95
C THR A 303 -14.79 -21.94 10.17
N LEU A 304 -13.77 -21.92 11.01
CA LEU A 304 -13.69 -22.69 12.26
C LEU A 304 -13.08 -21.79 13.35
N PRO A 305 -13.11 -22.19 14.65
CA PRO A 305 -12.36 -21.46 15.68
C PRO A 305 -10.92 -21.20 15.24
N GLY A 306 -10.40 -19.98 15.42
CA GLY A 306 -9.11 -19.53 14.88
C GLY A 306 -9.21 -18.70 13.59
N SER A 307 -10.35 -18.74 12.89
CA SER A 307 -10.61 -17.90 11.71
C SER A 307 -10.92 -16.44 12.06
N SER A 308 -11.32 -16.15 13.30
CA SER A 308 -11.65 -14.79 13.77
C SER A 308 -10.54 -13.78 13.46
N GLY A 309 -10.91 -12.64 12.90
CA GLY A 309 -9.98 -11.61 12.42
C GLY A 309 -9.41 -11.89 11.03
N GLY A 310 -9.80 -12.99 10.38
CA GLY A 310 -9.42 -13.31 9.01
C GLY A 310 -9.95 -12.28 8.02
N PRO A 311 -9.14 -11.83 7.04
CA PRO A 311 -9.56 -10.84 6.06
C PRO A 311 -10.60 -11.41 5.08
N CYS A 312 -11.62 -10.62 4.78
CA CYS A 312 -12.64 -10.90 3.77
C CYS A 312 -12.41 -10.03 2.53
N PHE A 313 -12.10 -10.69 1.42
CA PHE A 313 -11.87 -10.05 0.13
C PHE A 313 -13.01 -10.31 -0.84
N ASP A 314 -13.34 -9.32 -1.68
CA ASP A 314 -14.32 -9.48 -2.75
C ASP A 314 -13.69 -10.16 -3.97
N GLN A 315 -14.48 -10.34 -5.04
CA GLN A 315 -14.00 -10.91 -6.30
C GLN A 315 -12.84 -10.13 -6.92
N ASP A 316 -12.67 -8.84 -6.59
CA ASP A 316 -11.60 -7.98 -7.10
C ASP A 316 -10.35 -7.98 -6.21
N PHE A 317 -10.44 -8.69 -5.08
CA PHE A 317 -9.46 -8.75 -4.01
C PHE A 317 -9.30 -7.45 -3.24
N MET A 318 -10.40 -6.71 -3.17
CA MET A 318 -10.52 -5.58 -2.29
C MET A 318 -10.86 -6.06 -0.88
N LEU A 319 -10.11 -5.61 0.13
CA LEU A 319 -10.40 -5.91 1.53
C LEU A 319 -11.64 -5.11 1.93
N PHE A 320 -12.78 -5.78 2.08
CA PHE A 320 -14.05 -5.13 2.43
C PHE A 320 -14.52 -5.47 3.85
N GLY A 321 -13.98 -6.50 4.48
CA GLY A 321 -14.43 -6.95 5.80
C GLY A 321 -13.40 -7.74 6.59
N LEU A 322 -13.72 -7.95 7.88
CA LEU A 322 -13.06 -8.94 8.75
C LEU A 322 -14.07 -10.02 9.13
N HIS A 323 -13.69 -11.29 9.04
CA HIS A 323 -14.45 -12.38 9.60
C HIS A 323 -14.47 -12.27 11.13
N GLN A 324 -15.65 -12.44 11.73
CA GLN A 324 -15.84 -12.23 13.15
C GLN A 324 -16.40 -13.46 13.88
N GLY A 325 -17.27 -14.25 13.24
CA GLY A 325 -17.72 -15.51 13.83
C GLY A 325 -18.93 -16.12 13.12
N GLU A 326 -19.61 -17.04 13.80
CA GLU A 326 -20.85 -17.68 13.30
C GLU A 326 -22.06 -16.76 13.56
N TRP A 327 -22.95 -16.62 12.59
CA TRP A 327 -24.24 -15.98 12.80
C TRP A 327 -25.22 -17.01 13.40
N PRO A 328 -25.89 -16.73 14.54
CA PRO A 328 -26.84 -17.67 15.12
C PRO A 328 -28.03 -17.89 14.16
N THR A 329 -28.20 -19.13 13.70
CA THR A 329 -29.34 -19.55 12.85
C THR A 329 -30.13 -20.66 13.52
N LYS A 330 -31.38 -20.85 13.10
CA LYS A 330 -32.17 -22.00 13.56
C LYS A 330 -31.59 -23.30 13.00
N PRO A 331 -31.78 -24.46 13.65
CA PRO A 331 -31.28 -25.75 13.15
C PRO A 331 -31.75 -26.12 11.72
N THR A 332 -32.88 -25.57 11.28
CA THR A 332 -33.46 -25.78 9.95
C THR A 332 -32.92 -24.83 8.89
N GLU A 333 -32.20 -23.79 9.29
CA GLU A 333 -31.63 -22.77 8.42
C GLU A 333 -30.16 -23.13 8.10
N PRO A 334 -29.66 -22.75 6.92
CA PRO A 334 -28.25 -22.96 6.60
C PRO A 334 -27.37 -22.22 7.61
N LYS A 335 -26.21 -22.80 7.93
CA LYS A 335 -25.21 -22.12 8.74
C LYS A 335 -24.67 -20.90 7.98
N LEU A 336 -24.55 -19.79 8.69
CA LEU A 336 -24.02 -18.56 8.16
C LEU A 336 -22.89 -18.07 9.06
N ASN A 337 -21.88 -17.49 8.44
CA ASN A 337 -20.84 -16.74 9.13
C ASN A 337 -21.13 -15.25 9.01
N ARG A 338 -20.59 -14.47 9.95
CA ARG A 338 -20.71 -13.02 10.00
C ARG A 338 -19.33 -12.37 9.97
N GLY A 339 -19.28 -11.20 9.36
CA GLY A 339 -18.13 -10.32 9.40
C GLY A 339 -18.52 -8.87 9.63
N VAL A 340 -17.50 -8.05 9.85
CA VAL A 340 -17.61 -6.62 10.12
C VAL A 340 -17.05 -5.84 8.92
N PRO A 341 -17.78 -4.87 8.34
CA PRO A 341 -17.30 -4.07 7.22
C PRO A 341 -16.11 -3.18 7.58
N ILE A 342 -15.12 -3.10 6.69
CA ILE A 342 -13.93 -2.25 6.85
C ILE A 342 -14.29 -0.77 6.86
N ALA A 343 -15.29 -0.33 6.08
CA ALA A 343 -15.70 1.07 6.04
C ALA A 343 -16.07 1.62 7.45
N GLY A 344 -16.73 0.82 8.28
CA GLY A 344 -17.07 1.20 9.66
C GLY A 344 -15.85 1.24 10.59
N ILE A 345 -14.93 0.27 10.43
CA ILE A 345 -13.65 0.23 11.16
C ILE A 345 -12.82 1.47 10.81
N GLU A 346 -12.68 1.76 9.53
CA GLU A 346 -11.92 2.87 8.96
C GLU A 346 -12.46 4.22 9.43
N ALA A 347 -13.78 4.41 9.38
CA ALA A 347 -14.43 5.61 9.90
C ALA A 347 -14.13 5.82 11.40
N HIS A 348 -14.17 4.76 12.21
CA HIS A 348 -13.80 4.83 13.63
C HIS A 348 -12.32 5.17 13.82
N ILE A 349 -11.41 4.57 13.03
CA ILE A 349 -9.98 4.90 13.07
C ILE A 349 -9.76 6.38 12.78
N ARG A 350 -10.37 6.93 11.71
CA ARG A 350 -10.26 8.36 11.38
C ARG A 350 -10.80 9.24 12.51
N GLN A 351 -11.92 8.86 13.09
CA GLN A 351 -12.54 9.63 14.17
C GLN A 351 -11.65 9.69 15.43
N VAL A 352 -10.98 8.58 15.79
CA VAL A 352 -10.26 8.47 17.06
C VAL A 352 -8.79 8.91 16.94
N ILE A 353 -8.10 8.54 15.86
CA ILE A 353 -6.66 8.81 15.70
C ILE A 353 -6.30 9.56 14.41
N GLY A 354 -7.29 9.89 13.56
CA GLY A 354 -7.06 10.60 12.29
C GLY A 354 -6.51 9.69 11.20
N THR A 355 -5.22 9.34 11.29
CA THR A 355 -4.55 8.46 10.34
C THR A 355 -3.81 7.35 11.08
N LEU A 356 -3.67 6.19 10.44
CA LEU A 356 -2.83 5.13 10.98
C LEU A 356 -1.39 5.64 11.14
N PRO A 357 -0.73 5.39 12.28
CA PRO A 357 0.62 5.86 12.50
C PRO A 357 1.59 5.16 11.54
N GLY A 358 2.55 5.93 11.02
CA GLY A 358 3.75 5.34 10.43
C GLY A 358 4.60 4.66 11.50
N PRO A 359 5.62 3.88 11.11
CA PRO A 359 6.61 3.38 12.05
C PRO A 359 7.28 4.56 12.77
N ASP A 360 7.45 4.44 14.09
CA ASP A 360 8.30 5.36 14.84
C ASP A 360 9.74 5.22 14.34
N PRO A 361 10.49 6.32 14.15
CA PRO A 361 11.90 6.24 13.83
C PRO A 361 12.70 5.31 14.74
N ALA A 362 12.38 5.19 16.04
CA ALA A 362 12.99 4.23 16.96
C ALA A 362 12.69 2.76 16.60
N ASP A 363 11.54 2.48 15.97
CA ASP A 363 11.15 1.18 15.41
C ASP A 363 11.63 1.00 13.97
N SER A 364 12.09 2.08 13.34
CA SER A 364 12.60 2.08 11.98
C SER A 364 13.94 1.36 11.96
N SER A 365 13.99 0.25 11.24
CA SER A 365 15.15 -0.63 11.10
C SER A 365 16.37 0.04 10.47
N ILE A 366 16.21 1.22 9.86
CA ILE A 366 17.29 1.89 9.11
C ILE A 366 18.08 2.81 10.03
N TRP A 367 18.96 2.18 10.81
CA TRP A 367 20.07 2.82 11.53
C TRP A 367 21.41 2.66 10.78
N THR A 368 21.42 1.87 9.71
CA THR A 368 22.57 1.59 8.84
C THR A 368 22.11 1.50 7.38
N LEU A 369 23.00 1.85 6.43
CA LEU A 369 22.78 1.59 5.00
C LEU A 369 23.09 0.13 4.58
N GLY A 370 23.47 -0.72 5.54
CA GLY A 370 23.77 -2.14 5.31
C GLY A 370 25.20 -2.39 4.79
N GLU A 371 25.55 -3.67 4.66
CA GLU A 371 26.92 -4.10 4.33
C GLU A 371 27.41 -3.60 2.97
N SER A 372 26.52 -3.53 1.98
CA SER A 372 26.84 -3.02 0.64
C SER A 372 27.34 -1.57 0.66
N GLU A 373 26.97 -0.82 1.70
CA GLU A 373 27.34 0.57 1.94
C GLU A 373 28.26 0.68 3.18
N ARG A 374 29.01 -0.39 3.50
CA ARG A 374 29.96 -0.47 4.62
C ARG A 374 29.35 -0.14 5.97
N ASN A 375 28.08 -0.52 6.17
CA ASN A 375 27.33 -0.26 7.40
C ASN A 375 27.28 1.23 7.81
N MET A 376 27.26 2.14 6.82
CA MET A 376 27.26 3.58 7.09
C MET A 376 26.14 3.96 8.06
N PRO A 377 26.45 4.67 9.18
CA PRO A 377 25.46 5.00 10.20
C PRO A 377 24.44 6.02 9.68
N VAL A 378 23.18 5.84 10.07
CA VAL A 378 22.07 6.74 9.71
C VAL A 378 21.71 7.58 10.94
N LEU A 379 21.97 8.89 10.84
CA LEU A 379 21.82 9.87 11.93
C LEU A 379 20.91 11.01 11.49
N GLY A 380 20.06 11.52 12.38
CA GLY A 380 19.23 12.71 12.15
C GLY A 380 18.30 12.61 10.94
N CYS A 381 17.95 11.39 10.50
CA CYS A 381 17.12 11.14 9.33
C CYS A 381 15.66 10.83 9.70
N ASP A 382 15.30 10.90 10.96
CA ASP A 382 14.04 10.39 11.51
C ASP A 382 12.81 11.00 10.86
N GLU A 383 12.74 12.33 10.81
CA GLU A 383 11.65 13.05 10.13
C GLU A 383 11.55 12.65 8.66
N PHE A 384 12.69 12.59 7.96
CA PHE A 384 12.74 12.15 6.56
C PHE A 384 12.20 10.71 6.42
N GLN A 385 12.62 9.78 7.28
CA GLN A 385 12.17 8.40 7.23
C GLN A 385 10.64 8.30 7.46
N SER A 386 10.12 8.98 8.49
CA SER A 386 8.69 9.00 8.78
C SER A 386 7.88 9.59 7.63
N THR A 387 8.35 10.68 7.05
CA THR A 387 7.71 11.31 5.88
C THR A 387 7.65 10.38 4.67
N ILE A 388 8.76 9.70 4.35
CA ILE A 388 8.79 8.76 3.22
C ILE A 388 7.84 7.58 3.49
N TRP A 389 7.77 7.06 4.72
CA TRP A 389 6.81 6.02 5.05
C TRP A 389 5.35 6.50 4.99
N GLN A 390 5.06 7.71 5.45
CA GLN A 390 3.73 8.32 5.33
C GLN A 390 3.31 8.42 3.86
N SER A 391 4.23 8.82 2.97
CA SER A 391 3.98 8.86 1.52
C SER A 391 3.57 7.51 0.92
N VAL A 392 4.20 6.43 1.41
CA VAL A 392 3.88 5.06 0.99
C VAL A 392 2.52 4.63 1.54
N LEU A 393 2.21 5.02 2.77
CA LEU A 393 1.01 4.62 3.52
C LEU A 393 -0.27 5.35 3.09
N SER A 394 -0.24 6.67 3.09
CA SER A 394 -1.41 7.52 2.84
C SER A 394 -1.55 7.94 1.38
N GLY A 395 -0.49 7.75 0.58
CA GLY A 395 -0.42 8.29 -0.76
C GLY A 395 -0.06 9.78 -0.81
N GLN A 396 0.18 10.45 0.33
CA GLN A 396 0.58 11.85 0.40
C GLN A 396 1.73 12.01 1.41
N TYR A 397 2.80 12.76 1.12
CA TYR A 397 3.09 13.57 -0.08
C TYR A 397 3.66 12.74 -1.24
N ARG A 398 3.80 13.31 -2.44
CA ARG A 398 4.30 12.59 -3.63
C ARG A 398 5.52 13.22 -4.28
N LEU A 399 5.79 14.50 -4.02
CA LEU A 399 6.97 15.19 -4.48
C LEU A 399 7.72 15.78 -3.28
N PHE A 400 9.01 15.47 -3.17
CA PHE A 400 9.87 15.89 -2.05
C PHE A 400 10.96 16.81 -2.55
N VAL A 401 11.08 17.99 -1.96
CA VAL A 401 12.19 18.90 -2.25
C VAL A 401 13.12 18.92 -1.05
N VAL A 402 14.26 18.25 -1.17
CA VAL A 402 15.22 18.12 -0.07
C VAL A 402 16.28 19.21 -0.20
N ASN A 403 16.36 20.08 0.81
CA ASN A 403 17.25 21.23 0.86
C ASN A 403 18.14 21.20 2.11
N GLY A 404 19.29 21.86 2.05
CA GLY A 404 20.29 21.81 3.12
C GLY A 404 21.66 22.29 2.66
N MET A 405 22.51 22.66 3.63
CA MET A 405 23.88 23.13 3.37
C MET A 405 24.82 21.98 2.94
N PRO A 406 25.92 22.28 2.22
CA PRO A 406 26.96 21.29 1.94
C PRO A 406 27.44 20.60 3.22
N GLY A 407 27.46 19.27 3.24
CA GLY A 407 27.87 18.47 4.41
C GLY A 407 26.77 18.16 5.43
N SER A 408 25.54 18.69 5.26
CA SER A 408 24.42 18.43 6.18
C SER A 408 23.80 17.02 6.05
N GLY A 409 24.25 16.21 5.09
CA GLY A 409 23.65 14.91 4.79
C GLY A 409 22.38 14.99 3.95
N LYS A 410 22.20 16.07 3.19
CA LYS A 410 21.09 16.24 2.23
C LYS A 410 21.03 15.11 1.19
N THR A 411 22.07 14.95 0.37
CA THR A 411 22.17 13.88 -0.63
C THR A 411 22.19 12.49 0.02
N PHE A 412 22.74 12.37 1.24
CA PHE A 412 22.74 11.12 2.00
C PHE A 412 21.34 10.56 2.27
N ARG A 413 20.32 11.41 2.47
CA ARG A 413 18.92 10.98 2.63
C ARG A 413 18.39 10.20 1.43
N THR A 414 18.89 10.47 0.23
CA THR A 414 18.52 9.67 -0.95
C THR A 414 19.05 8.24 -0.88
N ARG A 415 20.19 8.00 -0.20
CA ARG A 415 20.72 6.65 0.08
C ARG A 415 19.90 5.98 1.18
N VAL A 416 19.55 6.71 2.23
CA VAL A 416 18.63 6.23 3.28
C VAL A 416 17.30 5.78 2.68
N LEU A 417 16.73 6.56 1.76
CA LEU A 417 15.50 6.20 1.04
C LEU A 417 15.61 4.84 0.34
N THR A 418 16.73 4.52 -0.31
CA THR A 418 16.91 3.21 -0.94
C THR A 418 17.09 2.09 0.07
N ALA A 419 17.77 2.34 1.19
CA ALA A 419 17.86 1.35 2.26
C ALA A 419 16.48 1.06 2.88
N MET A 420 15.60 2.06 2.97
CA MET A 420 14.26 1.91 3.52
C MET A 420 13.28 1.17 2.60
N LEU A 421 13.42 1.34 1.29
CA LEU A 421 12.39 0.96 0.33
C LEU A 421 12.81 -0.32 -0.44
N PRO A 422 12.28 -1.50 -0.05
CA PRO A 422 12.68 -2.76 -0.66
C PRO A 422 12.21 -2.88 -2.12
N ALA A 423 13.05 -3.53 -2.93
CA ALA A 423 12.81 -3.69 -4.37
C ALA A 423 11.54 -4.51 -4.72
N SER A 424 10.99 -5.27 -3.76
CA SER A 424 9.72 -6.00 -3.91
C SER A 424 8.52 -5.07 -4.00
N GLY A 425 8.56 -3.93 -3.30
CA GLY A 425 7.49 -2.94 -3.26
C GLY A 425 7.75 -1.71 -4.13
N HIS A 426 9.02 -1.46 -4.48
CA HIS A 426 9.46 -0.18 -5.03
C HIS A 426 10.41 -0.36 -6.22
N LEU A 427 10.26 0.53 -7.22
CA LEU A 427 11.20 0.71 -8.31
C LEU A 427 11.85 2.08 -8.15
N ILE A 428 13.16 2.12 -7.88
CA ILE A 428 13.88 3.37 -7.63
C ILE A 428 14.79 3.67 -8.82
N ILE A 429 14.57 4.82 -9.45
CA ILE A 429 15.31 5.33 -10.60
C ILE A 429 16.10 6.56 -10.14
N ARG A 430 17.42 6.54 -10.30
CA ARG A 430 18.35 7.54 -9.76
C ARG A 430 19.01 8.33 -10.88
N LEU A 431 18.62 9.59 -11.02
CA LEU A 431 19.20 10.50 -11.99
C LEU A 431 20.20 11.41 -11.27
N ASN A 432 21.49 11.26 -11.58
CA ASN A 432 22.51 12.14 -11.05
C ASN A 432 22.61 13.41 -11.92
N GLY A 433 22.56 14.59 -11.29
CA GLY A 433 22.58 15.89 -11.97
C GLY A 433 23.72 16.04 -12.97
N GLU A 434 24.93 15.57 -12.64
CA GLU A 434 26.08 15.57 -13.55
C GLU A 434 25.75 14.79 -14.83
N SER A 435 25.28 13.55 -14.66
CA SER A 435 25.00 12.62 -15.76
C SER A 435 23.83 13.03 -16.66
N VAL A 436 22.89 13.83 -16.13
CA VAL A 436 21.68 14.24 -16.85
C VAL A 436 21.69 15.70 -17.31
N SER A 437 22.59 16.53 -16.79
CA SER A 437 22.61 17.98 -17.02
C SER A 437 22.52 18.40 -18.48
N LYS A 438 23.17 17.65 -19.39
CA LYS A 438 23.23 17.98 -20.83
C LYS A 438 22.36 17.10 -21.73
N LYS A 439 21.66 16.11 -21.16
CA LYS A 439 20.82 15.19 -21.94
C LYS A 439 19.51 15.87 -22.36
N SER A 440 19.17 15.76 -23.64
CA SER A 440 17.87 16.15 -24.17
C SER A 440 16.72 15.35 -23.55
N ALA A 441 15.47 15.78 -23.77
CA ALA A 441 14.28 15.06 -23.34
C ALA A 441 14.27 13.58 -23.79
N ALA A 442 14.65 13.29 -25.04
CA ALA A 442 14.71 11.93 -25.57
C ALA A 442 15.79 11.09 -24.85
N GLU A 443 16.99 11.63 -24.69
CA GLU A 443 18.09 10.95 -24.00
C GLU A 443 17.80 10.75 -22.50
N LEU A 444 16.99 11.62 -21.89
CA LEU A 444 16.50 11.43 -20.53
C LEU A 444 15.51 10.27 -20.45
N VAL A 445 14.56 10.18 -21.39
CA VAL A 445 13.66 9.02 -21.48
C VAL A 445 14.45 7.73 -21.62
N ASP A 446 15.46 7.70 -22.49
CA ASP A 446 16.35 6.54 -22.64
C ASP A 446 17.07 6.18 -21.34
N THR A 447 17.56 7.20 -20.63
CA THR A 447 18.25 7.00 -19.35
C THR A 447 17.31 6.42 -18.29
N ILE A 448 16.08 6.94 -18.22
CA ILE A 448 15.05 6.45 -17.29
C ILE A 448 14.63 5.01 -17.66
N ALA A 449 14.41 4.73 -18.94
CA ALA A 449 14.04 3.40 -19.43
C ALA A 449 15.12 2.36 -19.10
N HIS A 450 16.39 2.67 -19.39
CA HIS A 450 17.50 1.79 -19.09
C HIS A 450 17.64 1.51 -17.59
N GLN A 451 17.52 2.54 -16.73
CA GLN A 451 17.54 2.34 -15.28
C GLN A 451 16.33 1.55 -14.76
N ALA A 452 15.18 1.67 -15.41
CA ALA A 452 14.00 0.86 -15.14
C ALA A 452 14.15 -0.59 -15.67
N SER A 453 15.31 -0.95 -16.25
CA SER A 453 15.56 -2.24 -16.92
C SER A 453 14.55 -2.53 -18.03
N GLN A 454 14.17 -1.48 -18.78
CA GLN A 454 13.29 -1.56 -19.94
C GLN A 454 14.00 -1.10 -21.21
N PRO A 455 13.57 -1.58 -22.39
CA PRO A 455 14.04 -1.04 -23.64
C PRO A 455 13.63 0.43 -23.80
N SER A 456 14.48 1.22 -24.46
CA SER A 456 14.14 2.57 -24.88
C SER A 456 12.88 2.57 -25.75
N PRO A 457 11.89 3.44 -25.46
CA PRO A 457 10.72 3.56 -26.31
C PRO A 457 11.11 4.19 -27.66
N ALA A 458 10.57 3.66 -28.75
CA ALA A 458 10.73 4.30 -30.06
C ALA A 458 9.95 5.62 -30.10
N LEU A 459 10.65 6.75 -30.11
CA LEU A 459 10.06 8.09 -30.21
C LEU A 459 10.05 8.56 -31.67
N VAL A 460 8.90 9.06 -32.13
CA VAL A 460 8.80 9.77 -33.41
C VAL A 460 9.43 11.15 -33.24
N ALA A 461 10.28 11.58 -34.17
CA ALA A 461 10.95 12.86 -34.05
C ALA A 461 9.93 14.02 -34.13
N GLN A 462 10.20 15.10 -33.40
CA GLN A 462 9.34 16.28 -33.39
C GLN A 462 9.03 16.81 -34.80
N VAL A 463 10.04 16.81 -35.67
CA VAL A 463 9.94 17.27 -37.07
C VAL A 463 8.97 16.42 -37.90
N ASP A 464 8.93 15.10 -37.64
CA ASP A 464 8.09 14.17 -38.40
C ASP A 464 6.62 14.26 -37.99
N MET A 465 6.34 14.69 -36.75
CA MET A 465 4.97 14.92 -36.29
C MET A 465 4.42 16.30 -36.69
N ASN A 466 5.27 17.20 -37.19
CA ASN A 466 4.89 18.58 -37.53
C ASN A 466 4.17 19.32 -36.37
N THR A 467 4.69 19.21 -35.14
CA THR A 467 4.10 19.84 -33.95
C THR A 467 5.08 20.76 -33.22
N THR A 468 4.56 21.58 -32.31
CA THR A 468 5.40 22.38 -31.41
C THR A 468 6.10 21.47 -30.39
N ALA A 469 7.23 21.91 -29.84
CA ALA A 469 7.99 21.13 -28.85
C ALA A 469 7.12 20.71 -27.65
N ALA A 470 6.29 21.63 -27.15
CA ALA A 470 5.39 21.37 -26.03
C ALA A 470 4.26 20.40 -26.38
N ALA A 471 3.77 20.39 -27.63
CA ALA A 471 2.79 19.42 -28.10
C ALA A 471 3.43 18.04 -28.29
N TRP A 472 4.64 17.98 -28.84
CA TRP A 472 5.42 16.75 -28.99
C TRP A 472 5.71 16.08 -27.64
N LEU A 473 6.16 16.85 -26.64
CA LEU A 473 6.39 16.31 -25.30
C LEU A 473 5.14 15.66 -24.70
N ARG A 474 3.97 16.31 -24.82
CA ARG A 474 2.71 15.83 -24.24
C ARG A 474 2.07 14.68 -25.02
N ALA A 475 2.15 14.70 -26.34
CA ALA A 475 1.48 13.72 -27.19
C ALA A 475 2.32 12.45 -27.44
N GLU A 476 3.65 12.57 -27.38
CA GLU A 476 4.56 11.49 -27.80
C GLU A 476 5.50 11.08 -26.67
N VAL A 477 6.27 12.01 -26.11
CA VAL A 477 7.39 11.67 -25.20
C VAL A 477 6.90 11.22 -23.83
N LEU A 478 6.08 12.03 -23.16
CA LEU A 478 5.59 11.73 -21.81
C LEU A 478 4.73 10.46 -21.78
N PRO A 479 3.72 10.25 -22.66
CA PRO A 479 2.91 9.04 -22.62
C PRO A 479 3.74 7.75 -22.78
N LYS A 480 4.74 7.76 -23.68
CA LYS A 480 5.63 6.61 -23.88
C LYS A 480 6.55 6.38 -22.68
N LEU A 481 7.05 7.43 -22.04
CA LEU A 481 7.80 7.30 -20.79
C LEU A 481 6.94 6.69 -19.69
N LEU A 482 5.71 7.17 -19.51
CA LEU A 482 4.79 6.63 -18.51
C LEU A 482 4.45 5.16 -18.78
N GLN A 483 4.26 4.77 -20.05
CA GLN A 483 4.05 3.38 -20.44
C GLN A 483 5.24 2.49 -20.07
N VAL A 484 6.47 2.96 -20.30
CA VAL A 484 7.70 2.25 -19.91
C VAL A 484 7.76 2.05 -18.40
N LEU A 485 7.46 3.09 -17.62
CA LEU A 485 7.44 3.01 -16.16
C LEU A 485 6.33 2.07 -15.65
N GLU A 486 5.15 2.11 -16.25
CA GLU A 486 4.01 1.25 -15.93
C GLU A 486 4.34 -0.24 -16.17
N GLN A 487 5.02 -0.55 -17.28
CA GLN A 487 5.51 -1.89 -17.58
C GLN A 487 6.61 -2.33 -16.60
N ALA A 488 7.57 -1.45 -16.32
CA ALA A 488 8.69 -1.73 -15.42
C ALA A 488 8.24 -1.99 -13.99
N ARG A 489 7.26 -1.22 -13.49
CA ARG A 489 6.91 -1.24 -12.08
C ARG A 489 6.23 -2.54 -11.65
N GLN A 490 5.51 -3.24 -12.54
CA GLN A 490 4.82 -4.50 -12.19
C GLN A 490 3.99 -4.39 -10.90
N GLY A 491 3.26 -3.28 -10.73
CA GLY A 491 2.48 -2.99 -9.53
C GLY A 491 3.28 -2.42 -8.34
N ARG A 492 4.58 -2.15 -8.49
CA ARG A 492 5.42 -1.42 -7.51
C ARG A 492 5.20 0.09 -7.59
N MET A 493 5.57 0.79 -6.51
CA MET A 493 5.62 2.25 -6.47
C MET A 493 6.94 2.73 -7.08
N VAL A 494 6.88 3.71 -7.98
CA VAL A 494 8.04 4.25 -8.69
C VAL A 494 8.56 5.48 -7.96
N TRP A 495 9.87 5.52 -7.73
CA TRP A 495 10.59 6.64 -7.12
C TRP A 495 11.60 7.19 -8.11
N LEU A 496 11.36 8.40 -8.61
CA LEU A 496 12.32 9.13 -9.43
C LEU A 496 13.14 10.08 -8.53
N VAL A 497 14.41 9.78 -8.37
CA VAL A 497 15.31 10.48 -7.43
C VAL A 497 16.34 11.27 -8.23
N LEU A 498 16.21 12.59 -8.26
CA LEU A 498 17.14 13.51 -8.91
C LEU A 498 18.09 14.09 -7.86
N THR A 499 19.39 13.93 -8.08
CA THR A 499 20.45 14.37 -7.15
C THR A 499 21.29 15.50 -7.72
N ASP A 500 21.94 16.26 -6.83
CA ASP A 500 22.91 17.31 -7.17
C ASP A 500 22.34 18.49 -8.00
N LEU A 501 21.04 18.79 -7.88
CA LEU A 501 20.40 19.92 -8.60
C LEU A 501 20.87 21.30 -8.09
N ASN A 502 21.52 21.32 -6.92
CA ASN A 502 22.20 22.50 -6.39
C ASN A 502 23.59 22.74 -7.02
N SER A 503 24.13 21.74 -7.72
CA SER A 503 25.44 21.79 -8.38
C SER A 503 25.31 21.84 -9.90
N TYR A 504 24.29 21.19 -10.46
CA TYR A 504 24.08 21.07 -11.90
C TYR A 504 22.69 21.57 -12.31
N ASN A 505 22.65 22.35 -13.39
CA ASN A 505 21.39 22.72 -14.05
C ASN A 505 21.04 21.68 -15.12
N ILE A 506 19.75 21.50 -15.38
CA ILE A 506 19.27 20.66 -16.48
C ILE A 506 19.09 21.55 -17.72
N ASP A 507 20.11 21.55 -18.58
CA ASP A 507 20.21 22.45 -19.74
C ASP A 507 19.96 21.73 -21.07
N GLY A 508 19.76 20.42 -21.06
CA GLY A 508 19.51 19.65 -22.27
C GLY A 508 18.23 20.08 -22.98
N SER A 509 18.22 19.95 -24.31
CA SER A 509 17.09 20.39 -25.14
C SER A 509 15.77 19.78 -24.65
N LEU A 510 14.81 20.62 -24.29
CA LEU A 510 13.47 20.26 -23.79
C LEU A 510 13.44 19.42 -22.50
N ALA A 511 14.58 19.24 -21.83
CA ALA A 511 14.69 18.38 -20.65
C ALA A 511 13.92 18.91 -19.44
N THR A 512 14.05 20.20 -19.14
CA THR A 512 13.33 20.86 -18.05
C THR A 512 11.81 20.88 -18.28
N ASP A 513 11.38 21.06 -19.52
CA ASP A 513 9.96 21.00 -19.89
C ASP A 513 9.40 19.59 -19.69
N LEU A 514 10.13 18.56 -20.09
CA LEU A 514 9.75 17.16 -19.84
C LEU A 514 9.66 16.86 -18.34
N LEU A 515 10.65 17.27 -17.55
CA LEU A 515 10.66 17.04 -16.11
C LEU A 515 9.49 17.76 -15.42
N THR A 516 9.18 18.99 -15.81
CA THR A 516 8.02 19.73 -15.32
C THR A 516 6.72 18.97 -15.60
N LEU A 517 6.53 18.51 -16.84
CA LEU A 517 5.35 17.71 -17.22
C LEU A 517 5.26 16.39 -16.44
N LEU A 518 6.41 15.77 -16.13
CA LEU A 518 6.47 14.55 -15.33
C LEU A 518 6.15 14.82 -13.85
N TYR A 519 6.57 15.97 -13.30
CA TYR A 519 6.24 16.38 -11.93
C TYR A 519 4.74 16.58 -11.76
N GLU A 520 4.06 17.14 -12.76
CA GLU A 520 2.60 17.29 -12.77
C GLU A 520 1.86 15.95 -12.65
N GLN A 521 2.46 14.85 -13.11
CA GLN A 521 1.84 13.52 -13.06
C GLN A 521 1.71 12.96 -11.64
N VAL A 522 2.38 13.52 -10.64
CA VAL A 522 2.17 13.05 -9.25
C VAL A 522 0.74 13.29 -8.77
N ALA A 523 0.01 14.24 -9.37
CA ALA A 523 -1.38 14.51 -9.02
C ALA A 523 -2.34 13.41 -9.51
N THR A 524 -2.03 12.78 -10.64
CA THR A 524 -2.88 11.77 -11.29
C THR A 524 -2.43 10.35 -10.98
N LEU A 525 -1.12 10.12 -10.85
CA LEU A 525 -0.52 8.80 -10.65
C LEU A 525 -0.25 8.55 -9.16
N ASP A 526 -1.10 7.72 -8.55
CA ASP A 526 -0.97 7.31 -7.15
C ASP A 526 0.30 6.52 -6.84
N TRP A 527 0.90 5.89 -7.85
CA TRP A 527 2.10 5.07 -7.76
C TRP A 527 3.42 5.84 -8.01
N LEU A 528 3.39 7.10 -8.44
CA LEU A 528 4.60 7.88 -8.78
C LEU A 528 5.04 8.78 -7.62
N ARG A 529 6.33 8.73 -7.27
CA ARG A 529 6.99 9.58 -6.28
C ARG A 529 8.24 10.21 -6.85
N ILE A 530 8.51 11.46 -6.50
CA ILE A 530 9.64 12.23 -7.02
C ILE A 530 10.40 12.87 -5.88
N VAL A 531 11.72 12.71 -5.86
CA VAL A 531 12.62 13.31 -4.86
C VAL A 531 13.63 14.20 -5.58
N LEU A 532 13.63 15.48 -5.23
CA LEU A 532 14.50 16.49 -5.81
C LEU A 532 15.49 16.96 -4.75
N ASP A 533 16.74 16.53 -4.87
CA ASP A 533 17.82 16.94 -3.97
C ASP A 533 18.49 18.22 -4.48
N GLY A 534 18.22 19.34 -3.78
CA GLY A 534 18.82 20.65 -4.06
C GLY A 534 18.17 21.45 -5.18
N MET A 535 16.89 21.23 -5.48
CA MET A 535 16.18 21.99 -6.51
C MET A 535 16.19 23.49 -6.21
N ARG A 536 16.57 24.29 -7.21
CA ARG A 536 16.65 25.77 -7.12
C ARG A 536 15.57 26.50 -7.92
N GLY A 537 14.86 25.79 -8.80
CA GLY A 537 13.77 26.36 -9.60
C GLY A 537 12.41 26.23 -8.93
N ASP A 538 11.46 27.04 -9.39
CA ASP A 538 10.06 26.96 -8.96
C ASP A 538 9.41 25.67 -9.49
N LEU A 539 8.49 25.13 -8.71
CA LEU A 539 7.65 24.00 -9.09
C LEU A 539 6.24 24.52 -9.43
N PRO A 540 5.50 23.82 -10.32
CA PRO A 540 4.14 24.25 -10.67
C PRO A 540 3.22 24.37 -9.45
N ASP A 541 2.52 25.49 -9.30
CA ASP A 541 1.60 25.72 -8.16
C ASP A 541 0.50 24.63 -8.05
N GLN A 542 0.13 24.03 -9.18
CA GLN A 542 -0.90 23.00 -9.30
C GLN A 542 -0.57 21.72 -8.51
N ILE A 543 0.72 21.46 -8.24
CA ILE A 543 1.17 20.29 -7.47
C ILE A 543 1.54 20.62 -6.02
N SER A 544 1.31 21.84 -5.55
CA SER A 544 1.64 22.29 -4.19
C SER A 544 1.08 21.39 -3.09
N GLN A 545 -0.15 20.90 -3.23
CA GLN A 545 -0.77 19.97 -2.27
C GLN A 545 -0.05 18.61 -2.17
N TRP A 546 0.68 18.22 -3.21
CA TRP A 546 1.43 16.97 -3.29
C TRP A 546 2.91 17.15 -2.94
N GLN A 547 3.36 18.39 -2.77
CA GLN A 547 4.73 18.74 -2.47
C GLN A 547 4.98 18.81 -0.96
N LEU A 548 6.14 18.30 -0.53
CA LEU A 548 6.67 18.53 0.80
C LEU A 548 8.11 19.06 0.72
N PRO A 549 8.36 20.32 1.10
CA PRO A 549 9.72 20.80 1.32
C PRO A 549 10.30 20.18 2.58
N LEU A 550 11.49 19.59 2.46
CA LEU A 550 12.23 18.97 3.56
C LEU A 550 13.54 19.74 3.77
N GLN A 551 13.60 20.49 4.87
CA GLN A 551 14.80 21.23 5.26
C GLN A 551 15.67 20.39 6.18
N VAL A 552 16.88 20.09 5.70
CA VAL A 552 17.87 19.33 6.47
C VAL A 552 18.58 20.26 7.42
N ALA A 553 18.51 19.92 8.72
CA ALA A 553 19.22 20.62 9.76
C ALA A 553 20.72 20.77 9.43
N PRO A 554 21.32 21.93 9.73
CA PRO A 554 22.69 22.23 9.36
C PRO A 554 23.70 21.35 10.11
N THR A 555 23.36 20.88 11.31
CA THR A 555 24.24 20.10 12.17
C THR A 555 23.46 19.00 12.86
N LEU A 556 24.12 17.89 13.16
CA LEU A 556 23.58 16.86 14.03
C LEU A 556 23.52 17.34 15.48
N GLU A 557 22.73 16.66 16.31
CA GLU A 557 22.62 16.86 17.75
C GLU A 557 23.06 15.61 18.51
N VAL A 558 23.37 15.76 19.81
CA VAL A 558 23.70 14.61 20.68
C VAL A 558 22.60 13.53 20.64
N LYS A 559 21.32 13.96 20.56
CA LYS A 559 20.18 13.04 20.50
C LYS A 559 20.23 12.10 19.29
N ASP A 560 20.78 12.54 18.16
CA ASP A 560 20.88 11.73 16.95
C ASP A 560 21.86 10.56 17.15
N ILE A 561 22.96 10.82 17.85
CA ILE A 561 23.97 9.82 18.20
C ILE A 561 23.40 8.82 19.23
N VAL A 562 22.68 9.32 20.25
CA VAL A 562 22.00 8.46 21.23
C VAL A 562 20.99 7.54 20.54
N SER A 563 20.16 8.08 19.64
CA SER A 563 19.19 7.32 18.86
C SER A 563 19.86 6.24 18.01
N TYR A 564 21.00 6.54 17.38
CA TYR A 564 21.77 5.55 16.63
C TYR A 564 22.21 4.36 17.50
N PHE A 565 22.85 4.62 18.65
CA PHE A 565 23.32 3.55 19.53
C PHE A 565 22.16 2.71 20.07
N ARG A 566 21.06 3.35 20.47
CA ARG A 566 19.86 2.65 20.93
C ARG A 566 19.31 1.72 19.86
N ARG A 567 19.18 2.18 18.61
CA ARG A 567 18.69 1.36 17.49
C ARG A 567 19.63 0.20 17.18
N ARG A 568 20.94 0.45 17.18
CA ARG A 568 21.95 -0.59 16.92
C ARG A 568 21.95 -1.67 18.01
N LEU A 569 21.95 -1.28 19.29
CA LEU A 569 21.90 -2.23 20.41
C LEU A 569 20.56 -2.99 20.45
N ALA A 570 19.44 -2.31 20.19
CA ALA A 570 18.14 -2.96 20.10
C ALA A 570 18.06 -3.98 18.96
N ALA A 571 18.65 -3.68 17.78
CA ALA A 571 18.72 -4.62 16.67
C ALA A 571 19.51 -5.90 17.00
N GLU A 572 20.43 -5.83 17.95
CA GLU A 572 21.23 -6.95 18.45
C GLU A 572 20.67 -7.58 19.73
N ASN A 573 19.47 -7.19 20.17
CA ASN A 573 18.85 -7.61 21.44
C ASN A 573 19.77 -7.42 22.67
N SER A 574 20.63 -6.40 22.63
CA SER A 574 21.57 -6.09 23.72
C SER A 574 20.93 -5.19 24.78
N ALA A 575 21.41 -5.27 26.01
CA ALA A 575 20.97 -4.38 27.09
C ALA A 575 21.32 -2.92 26.76
N VAL A 576 20.42 -2.00 27.10
CA VAL A 576 20.57 -0.56 26.84
C VAL A 576 20.93 0.13 28.16
N ASP A 577 22.22 0.43 28.38
CA ASP A 577 22.64 1.35 29.43
C ASP A 577 22.62 2.79 28.91
N ASP A 578 21.55 3.50 29.24
CA ASP A 578 21.37 4.91 28.86
C ASP A 578 22.48 5.83 29.40
N THR A 579 23.12 5.48 30.52
CA THR A 579 24.19 6.28 31.12
C THR A 579 25.47 6.20 30.28
N ALA A 580 25.91 4.97 29.95
CA ALA A 580 27.04 4.74 29.07
C ALA A 580 26.82 5.32 27.66
N ILE A 581 25.63 5.09 27.08
CA ILE A 581 25.27 5.64 25.76
C ILE A 581 25.34 7.17 25.79
N MET A 582 24.78 7.81 26.81
CA MET A 582 24.78 9.27 26.91
C MET A 582 26.20 9.83 27.07
N ALA A 583 27.05 9.19 27.90
CA ALA A 583 28.43 9.62 28.10
C ALA A 583 29.25 9.50 26.81
N MET A 584 29.14 8.38 26.10
CA MET A 584 29.81 8.14 24.82
C MET A 584 29.34 9.13 23.76
N SER A 585 28.02 9.32 23.65
CA SER A 585 27.39 10.23 22.69
C SER A 585 27.85 11.67 22.88
N LYS A 586 27.98 12.15 24.13
CA LYS A 586 28.52 13.49 24.44
C LYS A 586 29.99 13.64 24.06
N THR A 587 30.78 12.57 24.13
CA THR A 587 32.19 12.59 23.74
C THR A 587 32.34 12.67 22.22
N LEU A 588 31.66 11.78 21.49
CA LEU A 588 31.61 11.80 20.03
C LEU A 588 31.06 13.13 19.49
N PHE A 589 30.04 13.69 20.14
CA PHE A 589 29.50 14.98 19.75
C PHE A 589 30.50 16.13 19.90
N ARG A 590 31.30 16.14 20.99
CA ARG A 590 32.37 17.14 21.17
C ARG A 590 33.46 17.03 20.10
N MET A 591 33.81 15.80 19.71
CA MET A 591 34.75 15.55 18.61
C MET A 591 34.20 16.07 17.28
N TYR A 592 32.93 15.77 16.98
CA TYR A 592 32.20 16.29 15.82
C TYR A 592 32.19 17.83 15.80
N GLN A 593 31.81 18.48 16.90
CA GLN A 593 31.81 19.95 17.02
C GLN A 593 33.20 20.54 16.77
N THR A 594 34.25 19.92 17.30
CA THR A 594 35.62 20.37 17.06
C THR A 594 36.02 20.23 15.59
N ALA A 595 35.63 19.12 14.95
CA ALA A 595 35.92 18.85 13.54
C ALA A 595 35.19 19.80 12.59
N GLN A 596 34.04 20.37 12.99
CA GLN A 596 33.29 21.35 12.18
C GLN A 596 34.13 22.58 11.82
N ASN A 597 35.13 22.93 12.62
CA ASN A 597 36.10 24.01 12.30
C ASN A 597 36.86 23.75 10.99
N THR A 598 36.95 22.50 10.54
CA THR A 598 37.61 22.09 9.30
C THR A 598 36.64 21.86 8.14
N GLY A 599 35.36 22.15 8.34
CA GLY A 599 34.28 21.97 7.36
C GLY A 599 33.28 20.88 7.77
N LEU A 600 31.98 21.17 7.57
CA LEU A 600 30.88 20.30 7.99
C LEU A 600 30.91 18.92 7.33
N ASP A 601 31.19 18.84 6.01
CA ASP A 601 31.27 17.55 5.29
C ASP A 601 32.35 16.63 5.89
N LYS A 602 33.53 17.19 6.19
CA LYS A 602 34.63 16.45 6.81
C LYS A 602 34.26 15.99 8.23
N ALA A 603 33.64 16.87 9.01
CA ALA A 603 33.18 16.55 10.36
C ALA A 603 32.15 15.41 10.37
N THR A 604 31.16 15.44 9.46
CA THR A 604 30.13 14.40 9.35
C THR A 604 30.72 13.05 8.94
N ARG A 605 31.69 13.01 8.01
CA ARG A 605 32.39 11.77 7.62
C ARG A 605 33.26 11.20 8.75
N GLN A 606 33.93 12.07 9.50
CA GLN A 606 34.73 11.66 10.66
C GLN A 606 33.83 11.05 11.73
N LEU A 607 32.73 11.72 12.09
CA LEU A 607 31.77 11.21 13.07
C LEU A 607 31.23 9.83 12.67
N ALA A 608 30.92 9.61 11.39
CA ALA A 608 30.46 8.31 10.90
C ALA A 608 31.50 7.20 11.13
N THR A 609 32.79 7.51 10.99
CA THR A 609 33.89 6.58 11.27
C THR A 609 34.02 6.33 12.77
N ASP A 610 34.07 7.41 13.56
CA ASP A 610 34.21 7.32 15.02
C ASP A 610 33.07 6.53 15.68
N LEU A 611 31.85 6.61 15.15
CA LEU A 611 30.69 5.84 15.62
C LEU A 611 30.84 4.34 15.41
N LEU A 612 31.43 3.94 14.28
CA LEU A 612 31.66 2.53 13.99
C LEU A 612 32.74 1.95 14.91
N ASP A 613 33.79 2.70 15.16
CA ASP A 613 34.89 2.31 16.05
C ASP A 613 34.42 2.24 17.51
N CYS A 614 33.81 3.32 18.03
CA CYS A 614 33.37 3.42 19.43
C CYS A 614 32.27 2.43 19.82
N TYR A 615 31.52 1.90 18.86
CA TYR A 615 30.54 0.86 19.16
C TYR A 615 31.20 -0.42 19.69
N THR A 616 32.39 -0.76 19.17
CA THR A 616 33.14 -1.93 19.63
C THR A 616 33.49 -1.80 21.10
N ASP A 617 33.95 -0.62 21.51
CA ASP A 617 34.30 -0.30 22.91
C ASP A 617 33.05 -0.29 23.81
N LEU A 618 31.95 0.29 23.33
CA LEU A 618 30.67 0.33 24.08
C LEU A 618 30.15 -1.08 24.35
N ARG A 619 30.23 -1.97 23.37
CA ARG A 619 29.79 -3.36 23.51
C ARG A 619 30.63 -4.11 24.54
N GLN A 620 31.96 -3.96 24.48
CA GLN A 620 32.85 -4.56 25.46
C GLN A 620 32.53 -4.08 26.89
N ALA A 621 32.29 -2.77 27.07
CA ALA A 621 31.95 -2.22 28.37
C ALA A 621 30.59 -2.73 28.92
N ILE A 622 29.60 -2.96 28.04
CA ILE A 622 28.31 -3.55 28.42
C ILE A 622 28.51 -5.02 28.84
N ASP A 623 29.26 -5.80 28.07
CA ASP A 623 29.53 -7.21 28.36
C ASP A 623 30.31 -7.39 29.68
N GLU A 624 31.18 -6.44 30.06
CA GLU A 624 31.92 -6.44 31.34
C GLU A 624 31.07 -6.02 32.56
N SER A 625 29.89 -5.43 32.33
CA SER A 625 29.00 -4.91 33.38
C SER A 625 27.86 -5.87 33.79
N ILE A 626 27.70 -6.97 33.05
CA ILE A 626 26.76 -8.07 33.27
C ILE A 626 27.50 -9.21 33.96
#